data_AF-A0A9F5JD67-F1
#
_entry.id   AF-A0A9F5JD67-F1
#
_cell.length_a   1.000
_cell.length_b   1.000
_cell.length_c   1.000
_cell.angle_alpha   90.00
_cell.angle_beta   90.00
_cell.angle_gamma   90.00
#
_symmetry.space_group_name_H-M   'P 1'
#
loop_
_entity.id
_entity.type
_entity.pdbx_description
1 polymer ?
#
loop_
_entity_poly.entity_id
_entity_poly.type
_entity_poly.pdbx_seq_one_letter_code
_entity_poly.pdbx_strand_id
1 'polypeptide(L)'
;MLLKTFRSLFVNDLNRQMFLLNVIPEVKSKYPEIHSVQSKTISKAIYNNQESQRALNPEEVMFNTLGFSITRQPSSLDSAGIGVFVAKGFVPEGTVVSMYPGTVYENHEPIFFQSIGNPFIFRCIDGVLIDGNNRGISKAIYRSCSKRDQIGPLKTCDVFWLTTAVQNPLAVGQYVNNCSTDKEANVCYQEFNIPKCFPIEFKQYLPNINYSHEIERPLRCVVLVALQNIGPGEELFSNYYTIIS
;
A
#
# COMPACT_ATOMS: atom_id res chain seq x y z
N MET A 1 7.94 5.29 8.81
CA MET A 1 7.45 3.90 8.63
C MET A 1 7.38 3.47 7.17
N LEU A 2 6.54 4.10 6.32
CA LEU A 2 6.33 3.69 4.92
C LEU A 2 7.62 3.52 4.09
N LEU A 3 8.54 4.49 4.16
CA LEU A 3 9.83 4.40 3.44
C LEU A 3 10.66 3.17 3.87
N LYS A 4 10.62 2.80 5.16
CA LYS A 4 11.31 1.61 5.67
C LYS A 4 10.69 0.35 5.06
N THR A 5 9.36 0.26 5.04
CA THR A 5 8.62 -0.86 4.43
C THR A 5 8.89 -0.97 2.93
N PHE A 6 8.82 0.13 2.19
CA PHE A 6 9.04 0.13 0.74
C PHE A 6 10.49 -0.20 0.38
N ARG A 7 11.47 0.27 1.17
CA ARG A 7 12.86 -0.16 1.04
C ARG A 7 13.01 -1.67 1.24
N SER A 8 12.43 -2.23 2.29
CA SER A 8 12.47 -3.68 2.53
C SER A 8 11.82 -4.48 1.40
N LEU A 9 10.67 -4.03 0.89
CA LEU A 9 10.00 -4.67 -0.27
C LEU A 9 10.82 -4.56 -1.55
N PHE A 10 11.52 -3.45 -1.74
CA PHE A 10 12.40 -3.24 -2.89
C PHE A 10 13.62 -4.16 -2.85
N VAL A 11 14.28 -4.26 -1.70
CA VAL A 11 15.45 -5.12 -1.49
C VAL A 11 15.08 -6.61 -1.47
N ASN A 12 13.86 -6.97 -1.08
CA ASN A 12 13.41 -8.37 -1.09
C ASN A 12 13.28 -8.96 -2.51
N ASP A 13 13.01 -8.13 -3.53
CA ASP A 13 12.81 -8.59 -4.91
C ASP A 13 13.78 -7.89 -5.89
N LEU A 14 15.08 -7.93 -5.58
CA LEU A 14 16.11 -7.28 -6.41
C LEU A 14 16.13 -7.77 -7.86
N ASN A 15 15.77 -9.04 -8.10
CA ASN A 15 15.69 -9.59 -9.46
C ASN A 15 14.66 -8.84 -10.29
N ARG A 16 13.47 -8.55 -9.73
CA ARG A 16 12.47 -7.70 -10.39
C ARG A 16 12.93 -6.25 -10.52
N GLN A 17 13.74 -5.76 -9.58
CA GLN A 17 14.27 -4.39 -9.61
C GLN A 17 15.50 -4.22 -10.50
N MET A 18 16.10 -5.30 -11.04
CA MET A 18 17.34 -5.24 -11.81
C MET A 18 17.25 -4.29 -13.00
N PHE A 19 16.11 -4.31 -13.70
CA PHE A 19 15.89 -3.39 -14.81
C PHE A 19 15.99 -1.93 -14.34
N LEU A 20 15.33 -1.57 -13.23
CA LEU A 20 15.37 -0.22 -12.68
C LEU A 20 16.78 0.16 -12.23
N LEU A 21 17.49 -0.76 -11.55
CA LEU A 21 18.86 -0.55 -11.09
C LEU A 21 19.86 -0.35 -12.24
N ASN A 22 19.59 -0.93 -13.41
CA ASN A 22 20.40 -0.75 -14.61
C ASN A 22 20.10 0.57 -15.33
N VAL A 23 18.84 1.04 -15.29
CA VAL A 23 18.42 2.29 -15.94
C VAL A 23 18.70 3.53 -15.08
N ILE A 24 18.74 3.40 -13.75
CA ILE A 24 19.05 4.51 -12.83
C ILE A 24 20.21 4.11 -11.91
N PRO A 25 21.48 4.26 -12.36
CA PRO A 25 22.66 3.89 -11.60
C PRO A 25 22.77 4.60 -10.24
N GLU A 26 22.22 5.81 -10.12
CA GLU A 26 22.20 6.57 -8.88
C GLU A 26 21.42 5.84 -7.79
N VAL A 27 20.33 5.14 -8.14
CA VAL A 27 19.56 4.31 -7.20
C VAL A 27 20.42 3.16 -6.71
N LYS A 28 21.19 2.52 -7.58
CA LYS A 28 22.10 1.42 -7.19
C LYS A 28 23.13 1.86 -6.15
N SER A 29 23.67 3.07 -6.29
CA SER A 29 24.64 3.62 -5.33
C SER A 29 24.07 3.92 -3.93
N LYS A 30 22.75 4.18 -3.83
CA LYS A 30 22.06 4.51 -2.57
C LYS A 30 21.86 3.32 -1.62
N TYR A 31 21.93 2.11 -2.14
CA TYR A 31 21.61 0.89 -1.39
C TYR A 31 22.81 -0.07 -1.42
N PRO A 32 23.88 0.20 -0.65
CA PRO A 32 25.07 -0.65 -0.61
C PRO A 32 24.77 -2.08 -0.13
N GLU A 33 23.69 -2.28 0.64
CA GLU A 33 23.19 -3.60 0.98
C GLU A 33 22.86 -4.48 -0.25
N ILE A 34 22.55 -3.89 -1.41
CA ILE A 34 22.38 -4.59 -2.69
C ILE A 34 23.66 -5.35 -3.06
N HIS A 35 24.84 -4.76 -2.82
CA HIS A 35 26.12 -5.41 -3.07
C HIS A 35 26.37 -6.56 -2.09
N SER A 36 25.98 -6.41 -0.82
CA SER A 36 26.13 -7.48 0.19
C SER A 36 25.24 -8.70 -0.10
N VAL A 37 24.04 -8.48 -0.65
CA VAL A 37 23.12 -9.54 -1.06
C VAL A 37 23.62 -10.19 -2.36
N GLN A 38 24.06 -9.41 -3.35
CA GLN A 38 24.68 -9.94 -4.59
C GLN A 38 25.96 -10.74 -4.30
N SER A 39 26.84 -10.28 -3.41
CA SER A 39 28.07 -10.99 -3.04
C SER A 39 27.76 -12.29 -2.29
N LYS A 40 26.79 -12.30 -1.36
CA LYS A 40 26.34 -13.56 -0.72
C LYS A 40 25.73 -14.54 -1.72
N THR A 41 25.02 -14.05 -2.74
CA THR A 41 24.48 -14.87 -3.84
C THR A 41 25.60 -15.46 -4.70
N ILE A 42 26.66 -14.70 -5.01
CA ILE A 42 27.83 -15.19 -5.75
C ILE A 42 28.65 -16.19 -4.92
N SER A 43 28.87 -15.94 -3.63
CA SER A 43 29.60 -16.86 -2.74
C SER A 43 28.85 -18.17 -2.47
N LYS A 44 27.50 -18.15 -2.43
CA LYS A 44 26.68 -19.37 -2.28
C LYS A 44 26.46 -20.14 -3.58
N ALA A 45 26.53 -19.48 -4.74
CA ALA A 45 26.47 -20.14 -6.05
C ALA A 45 27.65 -21.08 -6.31
N ILE A 46 28.77 -20.91 -5.59
CA ILE A 46 29.94 -21.79 -5.67
C ILE A 46 29.74 -23.09 -4.86
N TYR A 47 28.77 -23.14 -3.93
CA TYR A 47 28.68 -24.23 -2.95
C TYR A 47 27.41 -25.08 -2.93
N ASN A 48 26.34 -24.80 -3.70
CA ASN A 48 25.26 -25.78 -3.93
C ASN A 48 24.34 -25.41 -5.09
N ASN A 49 24.03 -26.40 -5.93
CA ASN A 49 22.99 -26.34 -6.95
C ASN A 49 21.60 -26.36 -6.30
N GLN A 50 20.71 -25.47 -6.79
CA GLN A 50 19.26 -25.44 -6.55
C GLN A 50 18.77 -24.96 -5.17
N GLU A 51 18.97 -23.68 -4.87
CA GLU A 51 17.94 -22.87 -4.21
C GLU A 51 18.12 -21.43 -4.68
N SER A 52 17.46 -21.08 -5.79
CA SER A 52 17.24 -19.67 -6.11
C SER A 52 16.50 -19.09 -4.90
N GLN A 53 17.16 -18.26 -4.09
CA GLN A 53 16.54 -17.62 -2.92
C GLN A 53 15.25 -16.95 -3.38
N ARG A 54 14.11 -17.59 -3.11
CA ARG A 54 12.81 -17.05 -3.45
C ARG A 54 12.62 -15.82 -2.57
N ALA A 55 12.29 -14.70 -3.20
CA ALA A 55 11.88 -13.50 -2.48
C ALA A 55 10.82 -13.88 -1.44
N LEU A 56 10.95 -13.37 -0.21
CA LEU A 56 9.96 -13.61 0.83
C LEU A 56 8.60 -13.08 0.35
N ASN A 57 7.52 -13.67 0.85
CA ASN A 57 6.20 -13.11 0.58
C ASN A 57 6.12 -11.67 1.21
N PRO A 58 5.37 -10.73 0.62
CA PRO A 58 5.31 -9.36 1.12
C PRO A 58 4.85 -9.22 2.58
N GLU A 59 3.96 -10.11 3.04
CA GLU A 59 3.49 -10.14 4.43
C GLU A 59 4.61 -10.49 5.42
N GLU A 60 5.50 -11.39 5.05
CA GLU A 60 6.68 -11.78 5.82
C GLU A 60 7.73 -10.67 5.81
N VAL A 61 7.91 -9.98 4.68
CA VAL A 61 8.74 -8.76 4.63
C VAL A 61 8.17 -7.70 5.58
N MET A 62 6.85 -7.51 5.59
CA MET A 62 6.17 -6.59 6.49
C MET A 62 6.41 -6.98 7.96
N PHE A 63 6.22 -8.25 8.32
CA PHE A 63 6.48 -8.77 9.67
C PHE A 63 7.93 -8.52 10.10
N ASN A 64 8.91 -8.91 9.28
CA ASN A 64 10.33 -8.73 9.58
C ASN A 64 10.73 -7.25 9.67
N THR A 65 10.01 -6.34 9.01
CA THR A 65 10.35 -4.91 8.98
C THR A 65 9.65 -4.12 10.09
N LEU A 66 8.40 -4.46 10.41
CA LEU A 66 7.50 -3.68 11.25
C LEU A 66 7.14 -4.38 12.56
N GLY A 67 7.44 -5.67 12.70
CA GLY A 67 7.08 -6.48 13.86
C GLY A 67 5.67 -7.04 13.81
N PHE A 68 4.93 -6.81 12.73
CA PHE A 68 3.58 -7.35 12.51
C PHE A 68 3.29 -7.57 11.02
N SER A 69 2.34 -8.45 10.71
CA SER A 69 1.74 -8.57 9.38
C SER A 69 0.22 -8.56 9.48
N ILE A 70 -0.43 -8.17 8.39
CA ILE A 70 -1.88 -8.17 8.28
C ILE A 70 -2.35 -9.08 7.15
N THR A 71 -3.59 -9.54 7.26
CA THR A 71 -4.23 -10.40 6.25
C THR A 71 -5.69 -10.00 6.06
N ARG A 72 -6.22 -10.29 4.88
CA ARG A 72 -7.67 -10.20 4.61
C ARG A 72 -8.34 -11.53 4.93
N GLN A 73 -9.43 -11.51 5.68
CA GLN A 73 -10.21 -12.69 6.05
C GLN A 73 -11.70 -12.33 6.14
N PRO A 74 -12.64 -13.30 6.15
CA PRO A 74 -14.03 -13.01 6.48
C PRO A 74 -14.12 -12.20 7.79
N SER A 75 -14.88 -11.11 7.77
CA SER A 75 -15.04 -10.25 8.94
C SER A 75 -15.71 -11.02 10.08
N SER A 76 -15.39 -10.63 11.31
CA SER A 76 -16.10 -11.08 12.51
C SER A 76 -17.48 -10.43 12.68
N LEU A 77 -17.79 -9.40 11.88
CA LEU A 77 -19.12 -8.79 11.81
C LEU A 77 -20.02 -9.52 10.80
N ASP A 78 -21.25 -9.79 11.22
CA ASP A 78 -22.26 -10.39 10.36
C ASP A 78 -22.51 -9.55 9.10
N SER A 79 -22.47 -10.20 7.95
CA SER A 79 -22.71 -9.58 6.64
C SER A 79 -21.76 -8.44 6.24
N ALA A 80 -20.67 -8.18 6.96
CA ALA A 80 -19.67 -7.16 6.60
C ALA A 80 -18.70 -7.62 5.48
N GLY A 81 -18.72 -8.91 5.13
CA GLY A 81 -17.89 -9.46 4.05
C GLY A 81 -16.47 -9.72 4.51
N ILE A 82 -15.51 -8.94 4.01
CA ILE A 82 -14.07 -9.12 4.28
C ILE A 82 -13.60 -8.05 5.26
N GLY A 83 -12.82 -8.46 6.25
CA GLY A 83 -12.11 -7.60 7.18
C GLY A 83 -10.59 -7.69 7.02
N VAL A 84 -9.87 -6.86 7.77
CA VAL A 84 -8.41 -6.89 7.88
C VAL A 84 -8.03 -7.27 9.29
N PHE A 85 -7.14 -8.24 9.44
CA PHE A 85 -6.73 -8.79 10.73
C PHE A 85 -5.22 -8.70 10.90
N VAL A 86 -4.75 -8.52 12.13
CA VAL A 86 -3.34 -8.72 12.46
C VAL A 86 -3.06 -10.22 12.42
N ALA A 87 -2.27 -10.68 11.46
CA ALA A 87 -1.99 -12.09 11.26
C ALA A 87 -0.87 -12.61 12.19
N LYS A 88 0.18 -11.80 12.36
CA LYS A 88 1.35 -12.12 13.19
C LYS A 88 1.85 -10.86 13.87
N GLY A 89 2.49 -11.05 15.03
CA GLY A 89 3.12 -9.97 15.76
C GLY A 89 2.12 -9.05 16.44
N PHE A 90 2.53 -7.80 16.63
CA PHE A 90 1.78 -6.82 17.42
C PHE A 90 1.92 -5.43 16.81
N VAL A 91 0.82 -4.71 16.72
CA VAL A 91 0.76 -3.32 16.22
C VAL A 91 0.75 -2.39 17.43
N PRO A 92 1.81 -1.60 17.67
CA PRO A 92 1.79 -0.60 18.72
C PRO A 92 0.82 0.55 18.38
N GLU A 93 0.26 1.19 19.40
CA GLU A 93 -0.47 2.45 19.24
C GLU A 93 0.33 3.49 18.43
N GLY A 94 -0.36 4.27 17.58
CA GLY A 94 0.24 5.29 16.72
C GLY A 94 0.92 4.73 15.46
N THR A 95 0.83 3.42 15.22
CA THR A 95 1.48 2.76 14.08
C THR A 95 0.58 2.77 12.84
N VAL A 96 1.13 3.10 11.67
CA VAL A 96 0.43 2.97 10.38
C VAL A 96 0.23 1.48 10.07
N VAL A 97 -1.00 1.00 10.12
CA VAL A 97 -1.30 -0.42 9.92
C VAL A 97 -1.68 -0.73 8.47
N SER A 98 -2.31 0.21 7.76
CA SER A 98 -2.68 0.02 6.35
C SER A 98 -2.78 1.35 5.59
N MET A 99 -2.90 1.28 4.27
CA MET A 99 -3.11 2.38 3.34
C MET A 99 -4.45 2.18 2.63
N TYR A 100 -5.25 3.23 2.51
CA TYR A 100 -6.45 3.23 1.69
C TYR A 100 -6.08 3.47 0.22
N PRO A 101 -6.18 2.45 -0.65
CA PRO A 101 -5.80 2.57 -2.04
C PRO A 101 -6.86 3.33 -2.83
N GLY A 102 -6.51 3.85 -4.01
CA GLY A 102 -7.51 4.33 -4.94
C GLY A 102 -7.09 5.46 -5.86
N THR A 103 -7.97 5.77 -6.81
CA THR A 103 -7.80 6.94 -7.68
C THR A 103 -8.21 8.18 -6.90
N VAL A 104 -7.35 9.19 -6.87
CA VAL A 104 -7.54 10.47 -6.17
C VAL A 104 -8.21 11.45 -7.13
N TYR A 105 -9.35 11.99 -6.72
CA TYR A 105 -10.11 12.99 -7.45
C TYR A 105 -10.14 14.32 -6.68
N GLU A 106 -9.77 15.39 -7.35
CA GLU A 106 -9.94 16.76 -6.88
C GLU A 106 -11.42 17.21 -7.02
N ASN A 107 -11.81 18.27 -6.30
CA ASN A 107 -13.22 18.68 -6.14
C ASN A 107 -14.02 18.91 -7.45
N HIS A 108 -13.36 19.14 -8.57
CA HIS A 108 -13.97 19.46 -9.86
C HIS A 108 -13.80 18.33 -10.90
N GLU A 109 -13.10 17.26 -10.53
CA GLU A 109 -12.86 16.15 -11.45
C GLU A 109 -14.09 15.25 -11.53
N PRO A 110 -14.33 14.62 -12.70
CA PRO A 110 -15.56 13.88 -12.95
C PRO A 110 -15.62 12.57 -12.15
N ILE A 111 -16.27 12.67 -10.99
CA ILE A 111 -16.86 11.70 -10.04
C ILE A 111 -17.89 10.63 -10.49
N PHE A 112 -18.80 11.09 -11.35
CA PHE A 112 -20.20 10.71 -11.20
C PHE A 112 -20.45 9.21 -11.38
N PHE A 113 -20.01 8.64 -12.50
CA PHE A 113 -20.33 7.25 -12.85
C PHE A 113 -19.70 6.23 -11.89
N GLN A 114 -18.47 6.46 -11.45
CA GLN A 114 -17.76 5.59 -10.52
C GLN A 114 -18.23 5.73 -9.07
N SER A 115 -18.94 6.81 -8.73
CA SER A 115 -19.52 7.02 -7.39
C SER A 115 -20.88 6.34 -7.17
N ILE A 116 -21.61 5.99 -8.25
CA ILE A 116 -22.96 5.41 -8.12
C ILE A 116 -22.88 4.05 -7.42
N GLY A 117 -23.47 3.96 -6.23
CA GLY A 117 -23.50 2.73 -5.43
C GLY A 117 -22.11 2.23 -5.01
N ASN A 118 -21.11 3.10 -4.96
CA ASN A 118 -19.74 2.74 -4.61
C ASN A 118 -19.46 3.06 -3.12
N PRO A 119 -19.43 2.05 -2.24
CA PRO A 119 -19.15 2.26 -0.81
C PRO A 119 -17.66 2.54 -0.53
N PHE A 120 -16.79 2.42 -1.54
CA PHE A 120 -15.34 2.61 -1.41
C PHE A 120 -14.87 4.01 -1.82
N ILE A 121 -15.79 4.98 -1.91
CA ILE A 121 -15.42 6.39 -2.06
C ILE A 121 -15.11 6.95 -0.67
N PHE A 122 -13.83 7.21 -0.42
CA PHE A 122 -13.38 7.95 0.75
C PHE A 122 -13.38 9.45 0.46
N ARG A 123 -13.93 10.27 1.36
CA ARG A 123 -13.94 11.73 1.24
C ARG A 123 -13.02 12.34 2.28
N CYS A 124 -11.96 12.98 1.82
CA CYS A 124 -11.04 13.76 2.65
C CYS A 124 -11.72 15.04 3.16
N ILE A 125 -11.17 15.64 4.22
CA ILE A 125 -11.66 16.86 4.88
C ILE A 125 -11.77 18.03 3.90
N ASP A 126 -10.82 18.17 2.97
CA ASP A 126 -10.77 19.23 1.96
C ASP A 126 -11.65 18.96 0.72
N GLY A 127 -12.40 17.86 0.74
CA GLY A 127 -13.29 17.44 -0.33
C GLY A 127 -12.65 16.50 -1.36
N VAL A 128 -11.33 16.30 -1.33
CA VAL A 128 -10.65 15.33 -2.20
C VAL A 128 -11.25 13.94 -1.99
N LEU A 129 -11.50 13.23 -3.09
CA LEU A 129 -12.11 11.91 -3.05
C LEU A 129 -11.07 10.85 -3.41
N ILE A 130 -11.13 9.68 -2.76
CA ILE A 130 -10.31 8.52 -3.11
C ILE A 130 -11.23 7.36 -3.42
N ASP A 131 -11.17 6.85 -4.65
CA ASP A 131 -11.96 5.71 -5.11
C ASP A 131 -11.17 4.40 -4.94
N GLY A 132 -11.45 3.70 -3.85
CA GLY A 132 -10.84 2.41 -3.50
C GLY A 132 -11.52 1.19 -4.12
N ASN A 133 -12.45 1.36 -5.06
CA ASN A 133 -13.15 0.23 -5.65
C ASN A 133 -12.26 -0.49 -6.67
N ASN A 134 -11.98 -1.77 -6.39
CA ASN A 134 -11.12 -2.59 -7.24
C ASN A 134 -11.85 -3.29 -8.39
N ARG A 135 -13.09 -2.90 -8.71
CA ARG A 135 -13.93 -3.50 -9.76
C ARG A 135 -14.42 -2.47 -10.78
N GLY A 136 -14.99 -2.96 -11.87
CA GLY A 136 -15.73 -2.16 -12.85
C GLY A 136 -14.95 -0.97 -13.41
N ILE A 137 -15.64 0.17 -13.49
CA ILE A 137 -15.12 1.44 -14.05
C ILE A 137 -13.98 1.99 -13.20
N SER A 138 -14.09 1.96 -11.87
CA SER A 138 -13.05 2.39 -10.93
C SER A 138 -11.70 1.71 -11.19
N LYS A 139 -11.72 0.37 -11.34
CA LYS A 139 -10.55 -0.42 -11.73
C LYS A 139 -9.97 0.00 -13.08
N ALA A 140 -10.83 0.23 -14.07
CA ALA A 140 -10.41 0.64 -15.40
C ALA A 140 -9.73 2.02 -15.39
N ILE A 141 -10.31 2.97 -14.66
CA ILE A 141 -9.76 4.32 -14.47
C ILE A 141 -8.40 4.26 -13.79
N TYR A 142 -8.27 3.55 -12.67
CA TYR A 142 -6.99 3.43 -11.96
C TYR A 142 -5.89 2.86 -12.87
N ARG A 143 -6.21 1.80 -13.62
CA ARG A 143 -5.28 1.20 -14.58
C ARG A 143 -4.89 2.17 -15.70
N SER A 144 -5.86 2.93 -16.22
CA SER A 144 -5.61 3.93 -17.24
C SER A 144 -4.65 5.02 -16.73
N CYS A 145 -4.94 5.59 -15.56
CA CYS A 145 -4.08 6.59 -14.93
C CYS A 145 -2.68 6.03 -14.67
N SER A 146 -2.58 4.78 -14.20
CA SER A 146 -1.30 4.10 -13.95
C SER A 146 -0.44 3.99 -15.21
N LYS A 147 -1.06 3.79 -16.37
CA LYS A 147 -0.36 3.74 -17.67
C LYS A 147 0.01 5.12 -18.19
N ARG A 148 -0.86 6.10 -18.01
CA ARG A 148 -0.57 7.50 -18.37
C ARG A 148 0.64 8.03 -17.60
N ASP A 149 0.69 7.79 -16.29
CA ASP A 149 1.71 8.36 -15.40
C ASP A 149 2.99 7.51 -15.32
N GLN A 150 3.09 6.46 -16.14
CA GLN A 150 4.26 5.59 -16.19
C GLN A 150 5.43 6.33 -16.86
N ILE A 151 6.59 6.39 -16.19
CA ILE A 151 7.78 7.06 -16.73
C ILE A 151 8.67 6.01 -17.40
N GLY A 152 8.44 5.80 -18.69
CA GLY A 152 9.08 4.74 -19.46
C GLY A 152 8.87 3.37 -18.78
N PRO A 153 9.93 2.69 -18.33
CA PRO A 153 9.81 1.40 -17.64
C PRO A 153 9.50 1.51 -16.13
N LEU A 154 9.54 2.71 -15.55
CA LEU A 154 9.34 2.93 -14.12
C LEU A 154 7.85 2.97 -13.77
N LYS A 155 7.44 2.07 -12.86
CA LYS A 155 6.11 2.10 -12.27
C LYS A 155 6.03 3.20 -11.22
N THR A 156 4.99 4.03 -11.31
CA THR A 156 4.77 5.19 -10.44
C THR A 156 3.67 4.97 -9.40
N CYS A 157 3.02 3.81 -9.41
CA CYS A 157 2.04 3.39 -8.42
C CYS A 157 1.99 1.84 -8.32
N ASP A 158 1.39 1.33 -7.24
CA ASP A 158 1.05 -0.08 -7.08
C ASP A 158 -0.28 -0.38 -7.79
N VAL A 159 -0.29 -1.33 -8.73
CA VAL A 159 -1.50 -1.82 -9.41
C VAL A 159 -1.97 -3.16 -8.88
N PHE A 160 -1.19 -3.82 -8.01
CA PHE A 160 -1.46 -5.17 -7.54
C PHE A 160 -2.61 -5.23 -6.53
N TRP A 161 -2.91 -4.14 -5.83
CA TRP A 161 -4.10 -4.04 -4.97
C TRP A 161 -5.42 -4.27 -5.73
N LEU A 162 -5.43 -4.12 -7.06
CA LEU A 162 -6.55 -4.45 -7.94
C LEU A 162 -6.68 -5.96 -8.25
N THR A 163 -5.80 -6.78 -7.68
CA THR A 163 -5.67 -8.23 -7.94
C THR A 163 -5.58 -9.03 -6.64
N THR A 164 -5.50 -10.35 -6.76
CA THR A 164 -5.24 -11.24 -5.62
C THR A 164 -3.77 -11.26 -5.21
N ALA A 165 -2.85 -10.94 -6.14
CA ALA A 165 -1.43 -10.82 -5.84
C ALA A 165 -1.16 -9.54 -5.02
N VAL A 166 -0.23 -9.63 -4.08
CA VAL A 166 0.15 -8.53 -3.19
C VAL A 166 1.54 -8.05 -3.56
N GLN A 167 1.73 -6.74 -3.68
CA GLN A 167 3.05 -6.11 -3.78
C GLN A 167 3.30 -5.18 -2.60
N ASN A 168 2.39 -4.26 -2.32
CA ASN A 168 2.34 -3.54 -1.05
C ASN A 168 1.33 -4.22 -0.10
N PRO A 169 1.75 -4.89 0.98
CA PRO A 169 0.85 -5.55 1.92
C PRO A 169 0.01 -4.56 2.74
N LEU A 170 0.38 -3.28 2.76
CA LEU A 170 -0.42 -2.24 3.42
C LEU A 170 -1.64 -1.81 2.59
N ALA A 171 -1.70 -2.11 1.28
CA ALA A 171 -2.73 -1.60 0.36
C ALA A 171 -4.07 -2.34 0.46
N VAL A 172 -4.65 -2.36 1.67
CA VAL A 172 -5.87 -3.09 2.03
C VAL A 172 -6.86 -2.26 2.85
N GLY A 173 -6.63 -0.95 3.00
CA GLY A 173 -7.43 -0.08 3.86
C GLY A 173 -8.91 0.02 3.50
N GLN A 174 -9.28 -0.27 2.25
CA GLN A 174 -10.67 -0.32 1.79
C GLN A 174 -11.46 -1.53 2.33
N TYR A 175 -10.79 -2.49 2.97
CA TYR A 175 -11.41 -3.65 3.62
C TYR A 175 -11.50 -3.51 5.14
N VAL A 176 -11.06 -2.39 5.70
CA VAL A 176 -11.24 -2.13 7.13
C VAL A 176 -12.69 -1.69 7.36
N ASN A 177 -13.42 -2.47 8.14
CA ASN A 177 -14.84 -2.25 8.38
C ASN A 177 -15.08 -1.10 9.37
N ASN A 178 -16.32 -0.61 9.40
CA ASN A 178 -16.76 0.33 10.41
C ASN A 178 -16.90 -0.38 11.76
N CYS A 179 -16.64 0.36 12.84
CA CYS A 179 -16.98 -0.06 14.19
C CYS A 179 -18.49 -0.29 14.33
N SER A 180 -18.86 -1.14 15.28
CA SER A 180 -20.24 -1.38 15.70
C SER A 180 -20.37 -1.20 17.21
N THR A 181 -21.57 -1.35 17.76
CA THR A 181 -21.80 -1.33 19.20
C THR A 181 -20.93 -2.36 19.95
N ASP A 182 -20.67 -3.51 19.31
CA ASP A 182 -19.92 -4.62 19.92
C ASP A 182 -18.45 -4.66 19.50
N LYS A 183 -18.05 -3.85 18.53
CA LYS A 183 -16.70 -3.81 17.95
C LYS A 183 -16.22 -2.36 17.87
N GLU A 184 -15.48 -1.93 18.88
CA GLU A 184 -14.93 -0.57 18.93
C GLU A 184 -13.88 -0.31 17.85
N ALA A 185 -13.75 0.94 17.44
CA ALA A 185 -12.71 1.35 16.50
C ALA A 185 -11.34 1.27 17.19
N ASN A 186 -10.43 0.49 16.62
CA ASN A 186 -9.04 0.37 17.07
C ASN A 186 -8.05 1.00 16.08
N VAL A 187 -8.54 1.54 14.96
CA VAL A 187 -7.76 2.33 13.99
C VAL A 187 -8.53 3.59 13.55
N CYS A 188 -7.82 4.63 13.12
CA CYS A 188 -8.41 5.84 12.55
C CYS A 188 -7.79 6.20 11.20
N TYR A 189 -8.53 6.94 10.39
CA TYR A 189 -8.01 7.48 9.14
C TYR A 189 -7.18 8.74 9.40
N GLN A 190 -5.99 8.78 8.80
CA GLN A 190 -5.13 9.95 8.77
C GLN A 190 -4.75 10.27 7.32
N GLU A 191 -4.98 11.51 6.94
CA GLU A 191 -4.64 12.02 5.62
C GLU A 191 -3.22 12.56 5.59
N PHE A 192 -2.50 12.37 4.48
CA PHE A 192 -1.23 13.05 4.28
C PHE A 192 -0.91 13.18 2.79
N ASN A 193 0.02 14.08 2.50
CA ASN A 193 0.50 14.32 1.14
C ASN A 193 1.89 13.70 0.96
N ILE A 194 2.09 13.01 -0.15
CA ILE A 194 3.41 12.49 -0.51
C ILE A 194 4.36 13.66 -0.80
N PRO A 195 5.53 13.73 -0.15
CA PRO A 195 6.49 14.79 -0.40
C PRO A 195 6.92 14.84 -1.87
N LYS A 196 7.15 16.06 -2.41
CA LYS A 196 7.63 16.24 -3.80
C LYS A 196 8.91 15.43 -4.09
N CYS A 197 9.80 15.32 -3.11
CA CYS A 197 11.07 14.59 -3.22
C CYS A 197 10.98 13.12 -2.81
N PHE A 198 9.81 12.48 -2.93
CA PHE A 198 9.65 11.06 -2.61
C PHE A 198 10.50 10.17 -3.55
N PRO A 199 11.25 9.17 -3.03
CA PRO A 199 12.12 8.33 -3.86
C PRO A 199 11.36 7.65 -5.00
N ILE A 200 11.85 7.84 -6.23
CA ILE A 200 11.18 7.38 -7.45
C ILE A 200 11.02 5.86 -7.47
N GLU A 201 12.03 5.14 -6.99
CA GLU A 201 12.06 3.69 -6.89
C GLU A 201 10.98 3.13 -5.96
N PHE A 202 10.47 3.92 -5.02
CA PHE A 202 9.44 3.52 -4.07
C PHE A 202 8.03 3.93 -4.50
N LYS A 203 7.89 4.78 -5.52
CA LYS A 203 6.56 5.15 -6.05
C LYS A 203 5.76 3.94 -6.52
N GLN A 204 6.44 2.88 -6.99
CA GLN A 204 5.82 1.60 -7.38
C GLN A 204 5.02 0.89 -6.25
N TYR A 205 5.14 1.33 -5.00
CA TYR A 205 4.41 0.79 -3.85
C TYR A 205 3.28 1.71 -3.35
N LEU A 206 3.16 2.92 -3.90
CA LEU A 206 2.08 3.85 -3.55
C LEU A 206 0.78 3.36 -4.19
N PRO A 207 -0.27 3.04 -3.41
CA PRO A 207 -1.50 2.50 -3.96
C PRO A 207 -2.50 3.59 -4.36
N ASN A 208 -2.03 4.82 -4.57
CA ASN A 208 -2.82 5.98 -4.94
C ASN A 208 -2.29 6.59 -6.23
N ILE A 209 -3.17 7.17 -7.03
CA ILE A 209 -2.82 7.89 -8.25
C ILE A 209 -3.81 9.02 -8.52
N ASN A 210 -3.34 10.16 -9.03
CA ASN A 210 -4.21 11.28 -9.37
C ASN A 210 -5.03 10.96 -10.63
N TYR A 211 -6.31 11.35 -10.61
CA TYR A 211 -7.19 11.20 -11.75
C TYR A 211 -6.72 12.07 -12.92
N SER A 212 -6.49 13.37 -12.73
CA SER A 212 -5.88 14.24 -13.74
C SER A 212 -4.40 14.51 -13.47
N HIS A 213 -3.71 14.91 -14.53
CA HIS A 213 -2.35 15.44 -14.53
C HIS A 213 -2.31 16.97 -14.56
N GLU A 214 -3.46 17.63 -14.76
CA GLU A 214 -3.56 19.08 -14.96
C GLU A 214 -3.32 19.87 -13.68
N ILE A 215 -3.52 19.25 -12.52
CA ILE A 215 -3.40 19.89 -11.21
C ILE A 215 -2.08 19.46 -10.59
N GLU A 216 -1.14 20.39 -10.49
CA GLU A 216 0.11 20.18 -9.77
C GLU A 216 -0.12 20.21 -8.25
N ARG A 217 -0.68 19.12 -7.72
CA ARG A 217 -0.80 18.87 -6.29
C ARG A 217 0.01 17.64 -5.86
N PRO A 218 0.56 17.65 -4.64
CA PRO A 218 1.10 16.43 -4.04
C PRO A 218 0.06 15.30 -4.08
N LEU A 219 0.50 14.07 -4.33
CA LEU A 219 -0.39 12.91 -4.27
C LEU A 219 -0.95 12.78 -2.85
N ARG A 220 -2.27 12.87 -2.72
CA ARG A 220 -2.99 12.62 -1.47
C ARG A 220 -3.03 11.12 -1.19
N CYS A 221 -2.69 10.75 0.04
CA CYS A 221 -2.83 9.40 0.57
C CYS A 221 -3.63 9.43 1.87
N VAL A 222 -4.28 8.31 2.16
CA VAL A 222 -4.94 8.05 3.44
C VAL A 222 -4.36 6.77 4.02
N VAL A 223 -3.96 6.82 5.28
CA VAL A 223 -3.48 5.67 6.05
C VAL A 223 -4.43 5.40 7.20
N LEU A 224 -4.41 4.17 7.69
CA LEU A 224 -5.03 3.82 8.95
C LEU A 224 -3.95 3.68 10.02
N VAL A 225 -4.17 4.37 11.14
CA VAL A 225 -3.25 4.42 12.28
C VAL A 225 -3.91 3.76 13.47
N ALA A 226 -3.17 2.89 14.16
CA ALA A 226 -3.66 2.22 15.35
C ALA A 226 -3.92 3.22 16.49
N LEU A 227 -5.14 3.19 17.04
CA LEU A 227 -5.55 4.01 18.19
C LEU A 227 -5.14 3.39 19.53
N GLN A 228 -4.80 2.11 19.50
CA GLN A 228 -4.35 1.34 20.64
C GLN A 228 -3.41 0.25 20.15
N ASN A 229 -2.87 -0.49 21.09
CA ASN A 229 -2.16 -1.72 20.82
C ASN A 229 -3.09 -2.81 20.26
N ILE A 230 -2.68 -3.49 19.18
CA ILE A 230 -3.48 -4.52 18.49
C ILE A 230 -2.66 -5.80 18.36
N GLY A 231 -3.16 -6.88 18.93
CA GLY A 231 -2.55 -8.21 18.95
C GLY A 231 -2.94 -9.11 17.78
N PRO A 232 -2.31 -10.28 17.67
CA PRO A 232 -2.57 -11.23 16.61
C PRO A 232 -3.98 -11.84 16.72
N GLY A 233 -4.67 -11.96 15.59
CA GLY A 233 -6.04 -12.42 15.49
C GLY A 233 -7.10 -11.33 15.66
N GLU A 234 -6.72 -10.11 16.07
CA GLU A 234 -7.66 -9.00 16.17
C GLU A 234 -7.96 -8.38 14.80
N GLU A 235 -9.24 -8.06 14.59
CA GLU A 235 -9.72 -7.37 13.40
C GLU A 235 -9.56 -5.85 13.56
N LEU A 236 -9.23 -5.18 12.47
CA LEU A 236 -9.16 -3.72 12.41
C LEU A 236 -10.56 -3.15 12.15
N PHE A 237 -10.96 -2.20 12.99
CA PHE A 237 -12.19 -1.44 12.84
C PHE A 237 -11.89 0.06 12.91
N SER A 238 -12.50 0.81 12.00
CA SER A 238 -12.40 2.26 11.95
C SER A 238 -13.75 2.91 12.26
N ASN A 239 -13.77 4.19 12.60
CA ASN A 239 -14.99 4.97 12.61
C ASN A 239 -15.06 5.79 11.30
N TYR A 240 -16.03 5.48 10.44
CA TYR A 240 -16.21 6.16 9.14
C TYR A 240 -16.50 7.67 9.27
N TYR A 241 -16.81 8.14 10.48
CA TYR A 241 -17.15 9.55 10.75
C TYR A 241 -16.02 10.36 11.37
N THR A 242 -14.89 9.74 11.76
CA THR A 242 -13.78 10.45 12.43
C THR A 242 -12.52 10.43 11.57
N ILE A 243 -12.16 11.59 11.02
CA ILE A 243 -10.86 11.83 10.38
C ILE A 243 -10.03 12.69 11.34
N ILE A 244 -8.78 12.28 11.59
CA ILE A 244 -7.83 13.07 12.38
C ILE A 244 -6.85 13.73 11.42
N SER A 245 -6.76 15.07 11.48
CA SER A 245 -5.84 15.90 10.70
C SER A 245 -4.44 15.92 11.30
#